data_AF-A0A7Y7CHS0-F1
#
_entry.id   AF-A0A7Y7CHS0-F1
#
_cell.length_a   1.000
_cell.length_b   1.000
_cell.length_c   1.000
_cell.angle_alpha   90.00
_cell.angle_beta   90.00
_cell.angle_gamma   90.00
#
_symmetry.space_group_name_H-M   'P 1'
#
loop_
_entity.id
_entity.type
_entity.pdbx_description
1 polymer ?
#
loop_
_entity_poly.entity_id
_entity_poly.type
_entity_poly.pdbx_seq_one_letter_code
_entity_poly.pdbx_strand_id
1 'polypeptide(L)' 'FKEGKVPLPDFWGGYRIEPTSFEFWQGRQNRLHDRLLYEKQEDSSWKISRLSP' A
#
# COMPACT_ATOMS: atom_id res chain seq x y z
N PHE A 1 25.70 -12.95 -25.43
CA PHE A 1 25.49 -12.45 -24.06
C PHE A 1 26.64 -11.57 -23.54
N LYS A 2 27.88 -11.74 -24.00
CA LYS A 2 28.97 -10.74 -23.84
C LYS A 2 28.84 -9.68 -24.96
N GLU A 3 28.97 -8.40 -24.59
CA GLU A 3 29.18 -7.22 -25.47
C GLU A 3 27.98 -6.45 -26.06
N GLY A 4 26.88 -6.26 -25.33
CA GLY A 4 25.88 -5.27 -25.74
C GLY A 4 24.92 -4.88 -24.62
N LYS A 5 24.51 -3.60 -24.56
CA LYS A 5 23.44 -3.16 -23.66
C LYS A 5 22.16 -3.90 -24.06
N VAL A 6 21.55 -4.62 -23.11
CA VAL A 6 20.22 -5.20 -23.31
C VAL A 6 19.23 -4.03 -23.43
N PRO A 7 18.53 -3.86 -24.55
CA PRO A 7 17.53 -2.82 -24.68
C PRO A 7 16.37 -3.10 -23.73
N LEU A 8 15.80 -2.05 -23.15
CA LEU A 8 14.58 -2.16 -22.39
C LEU A 8 13.44 -2.57 -23.34
N PRO A 9 12.74 -3.69 -23.13
CA PRO A 9 11.61 -4.05 -23.98
C PRO A 9 10.47 -3.03 -23.84
N ASP A 10 9.80 -2.69 -24.94
CA ASP A 10 8.67 -1.72 -24.95
C ASP A 10 7.49 -2.16 -24.07
N PHE A 11 7.37 -3.47 -23.82
CA PHE A 11 6.35 -4.04 -22.94
C PHE A 11 6.78 -4.08 -21.46
N TRP A 12 8.03 -3.75 -21.15
CA TRP A 12 8.55 -3.78 -19.79
C TRP A 12 8.33 -2.44 -19.12
N GLY A 13 7.59 -2.46 -18.02
CA GLY A 13 7.28 -1.27 -17.24
C GLY A 13 6.80 -1.66 -15.84
N GLY A 14 6.09 -0.74 -15.20
CA GLY A 14 5.51 -0.97 -13.88
C GLY A 14 4.12 -0.38 -13.78
N TYR A 15 3.39 -0.84 -12.77
CA TYR A 15 2.07 -0.30 -12.43
C TYR A 15 2.18 0.52 -11.15
N ARG A 16 1.38 1.59 -11.06
CA ARG A 16 1.18 2.34 -9.83
C ARG A 16 -0.17 1.95 -9.24
N ILE A 17 -0.17 1.53 -7.97
CA ILE A 17 -1.40 1.42 -7.19
C ILE A 17 -1.64 2.78 -6.54
N GLU A 18 -2.77 3.40 -6.87
CA GLU A 18 -3.25 4.57 -6.14
C GLU A 18 -4.20 4.10 -5.03
N PRO A 19 -3.78 4.18 -3.75
CA PRO A 19 -4.59 3.63 -2.67
C PRO A 19 -5.86 4.45 -2.46
N THR A 20 -6.99 3.75 -2.39
CA THR A 20 -8.26 4.28 -1.87
C THR A 20 -8.39 4.01 -0.37
N SER A 21 -7.72 2.98 0.13
CA SER A 21 -7.57 2.68 1.55
C SER A 21 -6.30 1.89 1.85
N PHE A 22 -5.88 1.91 3.11
CA PHE A 22 -4.80 1.05 3.64
C PHE A 22 -4.94 0.88 5.16
N GLU A 23 -4.45 -0.23 5.69
CA GLU A 23 -4.52 -0.56 7.12
C GLU A 23 -3.11 -0.70 7.71
N PHE A 24 -2.89 -0.07 8.87
CA PHE A 24 -1.78 -0.43 9.75
C PHE A 24 -2.27 -1.41 10.81
N TRP A 25 -1.66 -2.58 10.81
CA TRP A 25 -1.90 -3.62 11.80
C TRP A 25 -0.67 -3.77 12.70
N GLN A 26 -0.85 -3.65 14.02
CA GLN A 26 0.23 -3.80 14.99
C GLN A 26 -0.11 -4.87 16.03
N GLY A 27 0.79 -5.84 16.16
CA GLY A 27 0.72 -6.92 17.14
C GLY A 27 0.78 -6.43 18.59
N ARG A 28 -0.10 -6.96 19.47
CA ARG A 28 0.00 -6.81 20.93
C ARG A 28 0.00 -8.17 21.62
N GLN A 29 0.66 -8.29 22.76
CA GLN A 29 0.82 -9.55 23.50
C GLN A 29 -0.51 -10.13 24.00
N ASN A 30 -1.48 -9.28 24.32
CA ASN A 30 -2.80 -9.66 24.83
C ASN A 30 -3.82 -9.96 23.71
N ARG A 31 -3.37 -10.12 22.45
CA ARG A 31 -4.22 -10.34 21.26
C ARG A 31 -5.18 -9.20 20.92
N LEU A 32 -5.10 -8.06 21.63
CA LEU A 32 -5.83 -6.85 21.28
C LEU A 32 -5.00 -6.00 20.33
N HIS A 33 -4.94 -6.43 19.07
CA HIS A 33 -4.18 -5.75 18.02
C HIS A 33 -4.67 -4.32 17.78
N ASP A 34 -3.74 -3.40 17.51
CA ASP A 34 -4.12 -2.10 16.99
C ASP A 34 -4.35 -2.23 15.48
N ARG A 35 -5.51 -1.78 15.04
CA ARG A 35 -5.89 -1.74 13.63
C ARG A 35 -6.32 -0.32 13.29
N LEU A 36 -5.52 0.39 12.49
CA LEU A 36 -5.83 1.75 12.03
C LEU A 36 -6.07 1.70 10.53
N LEU A 37 -7.32 1.95 10.13
CA LEU A 37 -7.73 2.01 8.73
C LEU A 37 -7.73 3.48 8.27
N TYR A 38 -7.04 3.74 7.17
CA TYR A 38 -7.05 4.99 6.43
C TYR A 38 -7.91 4.85 5.19
N GLU A 39 -8.87 5.75 5.01
CA GLU A 39 -9.77 5.77 3.84
C GLU A 39 -9.74 7.15 3.18
N LYS A 40 -9.44 7.18 1.87
CA LYS A 40 -9.39 8.41 1.09
C LYS A 40 -10.80 8.96 0.94
N GLN A 41 -10.99 10.22 1.30
CA GLN A 41 -12.26 10.94 1.15
C GLN A 41 -12.30 11.67 -0.20
N GLU A 42 -13.48 12.16 -0.58
CA GLU A 42 -13.69 12.91 -1.83
C GLU A 42 -12.86 14.19 -1.91
N ASP A 43 -12.63 14.85 -0.77
CA ASP A 43 -11.80 16.06 -0.64
C ASP A 43 -10.28 15.76 -0.61
N SER A 44 -9.88 14.53 -0.92
CA SER A 44 -8.50 14.03 -0.86
C SER A 44 -7.88 13.99 0.55
N SER A 45 -8.67 14.23 1.60
CA SER A 45 -8.25 13.97 2.97
C SER A 45 -8.31 12.47 3.31
N TRP A 46 -7.69 12.09 4.43
CA TRP A 46 -7.74 10.73 4.95
C TRP A 46 -8.58 10.68 6.21
N LYS A 47 -9.64 9.87 6.19
CA LYS A 47 -10.37 9.49 7.39
C LYS A 47 -9.65 8.33 8.06
N ILE A 48 -9.43 8.45 9.37
CA ILE A 48 -8.77 7.42 10.17
C ILE A 48 -9.81 6.79 11.11
N SER A 49 -9.91 5.48 11.12
CA SER A 49 -10.75 4.73 12.05
C SER A 49 -9.95 3.64 12.77
N ARG A 50 -10.30 3.37 14.03
CA ARG A 50 -9.77 2.24 14.80
C ARG A 50 -10.73 1.07 14.65
N LEU A 51 -10.23 -0.07 14.20
CA LEU A 51 -11.01 -1.31 14.07
C LEU A 51 -10.78 -2.20 15.29
N SER A 52 -11.78 -3.02 15.61
CA SER A 52 -11.62 -4.07 16.61
C SER A 52 -10.64 -5.14 16.10
N PRO A 53 -9.75 -5.65 16.96
CA PRO A 53 -8.88 -6.78 16.66
C PRO A 53 -9.64 -8.09 16.50
#